data_AF-A0A968BVF6-F1
#
_entry.id   AF-A0A968BVF6-F1
#
_cell.length_a   1.000
_cell.length_b   1.000
_cell.length_c   1.000
_cell.angle_alpha   90.00
_cell.angle_beta   90.00
_cell.angle_gamma   90.00
#
_symmetry.space_group_name_H-M   'P 1'
#
loop_
_entity.id
_entity.type
_entity.pdbx_description
1 polymer ?
#
loop_
_entity_poly.entity_id
_entity_poly.type
_entity_poly.pdbx_seq_one_letter_code
_entity_poly.pdbx_strand_id
1 'polypeptide(L)'
;MSRLLGFAMEQNCTVRLQLRARYLRLFVGLLLLLQLLVPHKGWMILLVGLGGAWLLAYLWARSLAHGLELTREMRYGWAQVGDKLQERFTLANSGWAPATWVAVLDHSNLPGYNISAVKSIGERAIIHWFEEGVCDRRGLYTLGPTSVETGDPFGLYSIVLEFRT
;
A
#
# COMPACT_ATOMS: atom_id res chain seq x y z
N MET A 1 20.91 -24.53 22.67
CA MET A 1 19.48 -24.18 22.78
C MET A 1 19.04 -23.53 21.48
N SER A 2 18.15 -24.20 20.75
CA SER A 2 17.21 -23.75 19.69
C SER A 2 17.68 -22.62 18.73
N ARG A 3 18.00 -22.81 17.44
CA ARG A 3 17.21 -23.33 16.29
C ARG A 3 15.79 -22.72 16.14
N LEU A 4 15.75 -21.51 15.59
CA LEU A 4 14.71 -20.96 14.70
C LEU A 4 15.50 -20.18 13.63
N LEU A 5 15.78 -20.63 12.40
CA LEU A 5 14.87 -21.12 11.36
C LEU A 5 13.59 -20.29 11.33
N GLY A 6 13.73 -19.08 10.81
CA GLY A 6 12.64 -18.18 10.47
C GLY A 6 13.00 -17.45 9.17
N PHE A 7 13.08 -18.23 8.10
CA PHE A 7 12.80 -17.86 6.71
C PHE A 7 12.62 -16.34 6.48
N ALA A 8 13.73 -15.63 6.27
CA ALA A 8 13.68 -14.35 5.59
C ALA A 8 13.34 -14.67 4.13
N MET A 9 12.05 -14.80 3.83
CA MET A 9 11.58 -14.72 2.45
C MET A 9 12.09 -13.39 1.94
N GLU A 10 12.98 -13.48 0.96
CA GLU A 10 13.35 -12.38 0.07
C GLU A 10 12.08 -12.03 -0.72
N GLN A 11 11.12 -11.40 -0.04
CA GLN A 11 9.89 -10.87 -0.61
C GLN A 11 10.36 -9.77 -1.56
N ASN A 12 10.45 -10.10 -2.85
CA ASN A 12 10.70 -9.12 -3.90
C ASN A 12 9.44 -8.25 -4.03
N CYS A 13 9.27 -7.35 -3.06
CA CYS A 13 8.21 -6.36 -3.05
C CYS A 13 8.53 -5.33 -4.12
N THR A 14 7.86 -5.44 -5.27
CA THR A 14 8.02 -4.45 -6.32
C THR A 14 7.16 -3.24 -5.99
N VAL A 15 7.81 -2.19 -5.47
CA VAL A 15 7.18 -0.91 -5.18
C VAL A 15 6.98 -0.12 -6.48
N ARG A 16 5.73 0.09 -6.88
CA ARG A 16 5.39 1.03 -7.97
C ARG A 16 4.83 2.32 -7.40
N LEU A 17 5.64 3.37 -7.46
CA LEU A 17 5.21 4.74 -7.16
C LEU A 17 4.55 5.36 -8.40
N GLN A 18 3.22 5.52 -8.36
CA GLN A 18 2.47 6.18 -9.41
C GLN A 18 2.11 7.61 -9.01
N LEU A 19 2.58 8.58 -9.79
CA LEU A 19 2.32 10.00 -9.56
C LEU A 19 1.04 10.41 -10.31
N ARG A 20 -0.09 10.40 -9.59
CA ARG A 20 -1.42 10.66 -10.16
C ARG A 20 -1.59 12.12 -10.56
N ALA A 21 -0.97 13.04 -9.82
CA ALA A 21 -1.11 14.49 -10.02
C ALA A 21 -0.19 15.03 -11.14
N ARG A 22 -0.39 14.59 -12.38
CA ARG A 22 0.39 15.08 -13.54
C ARG A 22 0.25 16.60 -13.73
N TYR A 23 -0.95 17.13 -13.51
CA TYR A 23 -1.28 18.55 -13.60
C TYR A 23 -0.59 19.41 -12.53
N LEU A 24 -0.28 18.84 -11.36
CA LEU A 24 0.44 19.55 -10.30
C LEU A 24 1.84 19.95 -10.78
N ARG A 25 2.53 19.09 -11.53
CA ARG A 25 3.86 19.42 -12.08
C ARG A 25 3.80 20.59 -13.06
N LEU A 26 2.76 20.64 -13.90
CA LEU A 26 2.53 21.76 -14.83
C LEU A 26 2.19 23.04 -14.06
N PHE A 27 1.37 22.94 -13.01
CA PHE A 27 0.97 24.08 -12.19
C PHE A 27 2.14 24.67 -11.39
N VAL A 28 3.01 23.82 -10.83
CA VAL A 28 4.26 24.24 -10.18
C VAL A 28 5.20 24.92 -11.18
N GLY A 29 5.36 24.34 -12.38
CA GLY A 29 6.15 24.95 -13.45
C GLY A 29 5.63 26.32 -13.89
N LEU A 30 4.30 26.46 -14.04
CA LEU A 30 3.63 27.72 -14.38
C LEU A 30 3.83 28.78 -13.29
N LEU A 31 3.65 28.40 -12.01
CA LEU A 31 3.88 29.29 -10.87
C LEU A 31 5.33 29.79 -10.81
N LEU A 32 6.30 28.92 -11.09
CA LEU A 32 7.73 29.27 -11.11
C LEU A 32 8.05 30.22 -12.27
N LEU A 33 7.43 30.01 -13.44
CA LEU A 33 7.50 30.92 -14.59
C LEU A 33 6.89 32.29 -14.23
N LEU A 34 5.74 32.32 -13.58
CA LEU A 34 5.09 33.56 -13.14
C LEU A 34 5.93 34.33 -12.12
N GLN A 35 6.62 33.63 -11.21
CA GLN A 35 7.53 34.24 -10.25
C GLN A 35 8.74 34.90 -10.94
N LEU A 36 9.23 34.30 -12.03
CA LEU A 36 10.33 34.85 -12.82
C LEU A 36 9.90 36.11 -13.59
N LEU A 37 8.64 36.17 -14.04
CA LEU A 37 8.09 37.31 -14.78
C LEU A 37 7.64 38.46 -13.87
N VAL A 38 7.10 38.17 -12.68
CA VAL A 38 6.58 39.18 -11.75
C VAL A 38 6.99 38.83 -10.30
N PRO A 39 8.17 39.29 -9.84
CA PRO A 39 8.64 39.01 -8.49
C PRO A 39 7.82 39.79 -7.44
N HIS A 40 6.73 39.18 -6.96
CA HIS A 40 5.90 39.70 -5.87
C HIS A 40 6.00 38.79 -4.63
N LYS A 41 6.10 39.38 -3.43
CA LYS A 41 6.26 38.65 -2.16
C LYS A 41 5.17 37.61 -1.88
N GLY A 42 3.96 37.80 -2.39
CA GLY A 42 2.85 36.84 -2.25
C GLY A 42 3.08 35.52 -2.98
N TRP A 43 3.63 35.55 -4.20
CA TRP A 43 3.93 34.35 -4.99
C TRP A 43 5.01 33.49 -4.34
N MET A 44 5.94 34.11 -3.61
CA MET A 44 6.97 33.40 -2.86
C MET A 44 6.38 32.56 -1.73
N ILE A 45 5.40 33.08 -0.98
CA ILE A 45 4.73 32.31 0.09
C ILE A 45 3.96 31.13 -0.51
N LEU A 46 3.26 31.34 -1.62
CA LEU A 46 2.56 30.26 -2.32
C LEU A 46 3.51 29.17 -2.82
N LEU A 47 4.66 29.55 -3.39
CA LEU A 47 5.66 28.60 -3.87
C LEU A 47 6.34 27.83 -2.74
N VAL A 48 6.67 28.49 -1.63
CA VAL A 48 7.24 27.81 -0.46
C VAL A 48 6.22 26.89 0.19
N GLY A 49 4.96 27.31 0.33
CA GLY A 49 3.89 26.48 0.85
C GLY A 49 3.59 25.27 -0.03
N LEU A 50 3.45 25.48 -1.35
CA LEU A 50 3.18 24.41 -2.30
C LEU A 50 4.38 23.47 -2.46
N GLY A 51 5.60 24.00 -2.51
CA GLY A 51 6.83 23.22 -2.55
C GLY A 51 7.03 22.41 -1.28
N GLY A 52 6.75 23.00 -0.11
CA GLY A 52 6.78 22.31 1.18
C GLY A 52 5.75 21.19 1.25
N ALA A 53 4.50 21.43 0.84
CA ALA A 53 3.46 20.40 0.77
C ALA A 53 3.84 19.26 -0.19
N TRP A 54 4.43 19.59 -1.35
CA TRP A 54 4.86 18.60 -2.32
C TRP A 54 6.03 17.75 -1.81
N LEU A 55 6.99 18.37 -1.13
CA LEU A 55 8.13 17.69 -0.51
C LEU A 55 7.65 16.80 0.65
N LEU A 56 6.73 17.29 1.48
CA LEU A 56 6.11 16.52 2.56
C LEU A 56 5.37 15.29 2.01
N ALA A 57 4.56 15.46 0.95
CA ALA A 57 3.86 14.36 0.31
C ALA A 57 4.83 13.32 -0.29
N TYR A 58 5.95 13.78 -0.88
CA TYR A 58 7.00 12.88 -1.36
C TYR A 58 7.66 12.08 -0.23
N LEU A 59 8.01 12.73 0.88
CA LEU A 59 8.56 12.05 2.04
C LEU A 59 7.56 11.06 2.66
N TRP A 60 6.28 11.42 2.68
CA TRP A 60 5.19 10.55 3.14
C TRP A 60 5.08 9.29 2.27
N ALA A 61 4.99 9.47 0.94
CA ALA A 61 4.92 8.38 -0.02
C ALA A 61 6.16 7.47 0.05
N ARG A 62 7.35 8.05 0.20
CA ARG A 62 8.60 7.29 0.35
C ARG A 62 8.63 6.48 1.65
N SER A 63 8.14 7.06 2.76
CA SER A 63 8.03 6.35 4.04
C SER A 63 7.05 5.18 3.94
N LEU A 64 5.89 5.37 3.30
CA LEU A 64 4.92 4.28 3.10
C LEU A 64 5.51 3.19 2.21
N ALA A 65 6.17 3.55 1.12
CA ALA A 65 6.80 2.62 0.19
C ALA A 65 7.88 1.71 0.84
N HIS A 66 8.63 2.20 1.82
CA HIS A 66 9.64 1.40 2.53
C HIS A 66 9.13 0.79 3.84
N GLY A 67 8.09 1.39 4.43
CA GLY A 67 7.63 1.04 5.77
C GLY A 67 6.51 -0.01 5.80
N LEU A 68 5.77 -0.17 4.70
CA LEU A 68 4.66 -1.11 4.63
C LEU A 68 5.13 -2.52 4.30
N GLU A 69 4.80 -3.45 5.18
CA GLU A 69 5.04 -4.87 5.01
C GLU A 69 3.71 -5.61 5.17
N LEU A 70 3.40 -6.49 4.21
CA LEU A 70 2.22 -7.35 4.26
C LEU A 70 2.69 -8.81 4.33
N THR A 71 2.23 -9.50 5.37
CA THR A 71 2.46 -10.93 5.55
C THR A 71 1.11 -11.65 5.50
N ARG A 72 1.01 -12.64 4.60
CA ARG A 72 -0.16 -13.53 4.47
C ARG A 72 0.22 -14.91 4.99
N GLU A 73 -0.48 -15.36 6.02
CA GLU A 73 -0.32 -16.71 6.58
C GLU A 73 -1.59 -17.52 6.32
N MET A 74 -1.44 -18.65 5.62
CA MET A 74 -2.51 -19.64 5.49
C MET A 74 -2.47 -20.59 6.67
N ARG A 75 -3.58 -20.74 7.38
CA ARG A 75 -3.63 -21.62 8.55
C ARG A 75 -3.71 -23.11 8.19
N TYR A 76 -4.16 -23.43 6.97
CA TYR A 76 -4.37 -24.81 6.52
C TYR A 76 -3.82 -24.98 5.09
N GLY A 77 -2.81 -25.84 4.92
CA GLY A 77 -2.19 -26.14 3.61
C GLY A 77 -3.00 -27.07 2.72
N TRP A 78 -4.08 -27.68 3.25
CA TRP A 78 -4.98 -28.58 2.55
C TRP A 78 -6.41 -28.29 3.04
N ALA A 79 -7.31 -27.90 2.13
CA ALA A 79 -8.72 -27.66 2.44
C ALA A 79 -9.60 -28.64 1.64
N GLN A 80 -10.55 -29.29 2.31
CA GLN A 80 -11.57 -30.10 1.65
C GLN A 80 -12.78 -29.24 1.26
N VAL A 81 -13.61 -29.76 0.33
CA VAL A 81 -14.86 -29.09 -0.06
C VAL A 81 -15.77 -28.98 1.16
N GLY A 82 -16.24 -27.77 1.47
CA GLY A 82 -16.99 -27.48 2.69
C GLY A 82 -16.15 -27.02 3.89
N ASP A 83 -14.82 -27.11 3.83
CA ASP A 83 -13.97 -26.49 4.85
C ASP A 83 -13.92 -24.97 4.69
N LYS A 84 -13.80 -24.28 5.82
CA LYS A 84 -13.54 -22.85 5.87
C LYS A 84 -12.05 -22.61 5.73
N LEU A 85 -11.65 -21.95 4.65
CA LEU A 85 -10.29 -21.45 4.50
C LEU A 85 -10.18 -20.17 5.33
N GLN A 86 -9.41 -20.23 6.43
CA GLN A 86 -9.12 -19.07 7.26
C GLN A 86 -7.72 -18.57 6.95
N GLU A 87 -7.64 -17.33 6.45
CA GLU A 87 -6.38 -16.64 6.17
C GLU A 87 -6.14 -15.54 7.18
N ARG A 88 -4.91 -15.44 7.67
CA ARG A 88 -4.47 -14.34 8.53
C ARG A 88 -3.66 -13.38 7.69
N PHE A 89 -4.15 -12.14 7.60
CA PHE A 89 -3.41 -11.03 7.03
C PHE A 89 -2.80 -10.21 8.16
N THR A 90 -1.50 -9.95 8.07
CA THR A 90 -0.75 -9.08 8.97
C THR A 90 -0.20 -7.93 8.16
N LEU A 91 -0.65 -6.71 8.46
CA LEU A 91 -0.10 -5.49 7.88
C LEU A 91 0.71 -4.77 8.95
N ALA A 92 1.98 -4.54 8.69
CA ALA A 92 2.87 -3.77 9.53
C ALA A 92 3.27 -2.49 8.80
N ASN A 93 3.26 -1.37 9.52
CA ASN A 93 3.83 -0.12 9.07
C ASN A 93 4.98 0.24 10.02
N SER A 94 6.22 0.11 9.57
CA SER A 94 7.41 0.52 10.32
C SER A 94 7.79 2.00 10.11
N GLY A 95 7.12 2.67 9.17
CA GLY A 95 7.34 4.07 8.83
C GLY A 95 6.78 5.05 9.87
N TRP A 96 7.24 6.29 9.76
CA TRP A 96 6.69 7.44 10.51
C TRP A 96 5.42 7.99 9.86
N ALA A 97 5.18 7.70 8.59
CA ALA A 97 3.98 8.12 7.90
C ALA A 97 2.83 7.14 8.18
N PRO A 98 1.69 7.57 8.74
CA PRO A 98 0.52 6.71 8.87
C PRO A 98 -0.11 6.50 7.49
N ALA A 99 -0.57 5.28 7.23
CA ALA A 99 -1.29 4.93 6.02
C ALA A 99 -2.79 5.12 6.28
N THR A 100 -3.32 6.26 5.87
CA THR A 100 -4.72 6.64 6.10
C THR A 100 -5.69 5.66 5.45
N TRP A 101 -5.30 5.11 4.30
CA TRP A 101 -6.04 4.06 3.63
C TRP A 101 -5.05 3.09 2.96
N VAL A 102 -5.33 1.81 3.10
CA VAL A 102 -4.58 0.71 2.53
C VAL A 102 -5.62 -0.26 1.96
N ALA A 103 -5.74 -0.29 0.65
CA ALA A 103 -6.57 -1.25 -0.06
C ALA A 103 -5.75 -2.51 -0.35
N VAL A 104 -6.13 -3.60 0.28
CA VAL A 104 -5.58 -4.94 0.02
C VAL A 104 -6.48 -5.60 -1.01
N LEU A 105 -5.95 -5.82 -2.20
CA LEU A 105 -6.64 -6.42 -3.35
C LEU A 105 -6.11 -7.84 -3.57
N ASP A 106 -6.99 -8.82 -3.44
CA ASP A 106 -6.67 -10.22 -3.68
C ASP A 106 -7.09 -10.65 -5.10
N HIS A 107 -6.17 -11.21 -5.87
CA HIS A 107 -6.41 -11.66 -7.25
C HIS A 107 -6.66 -13.18 -7.34
N SER A 108 -7.31 -13.76 -6.33
CA SER A 108 -7.60 -15.20 -6.26
C SER A 108 -8.71 -15.62 -7.22
N ASN A 109 -8.59 -16.80 -7.83
CA ASN A 109 -9.60 -17.36 -8.75
C ASN A 109 -10.65 -18.23 -8.03
N LEU A 110 -10.96 -17.91 -6.77
CA LEU A 110 -11.91 -18.65 -5.95
C LEU A 110 -13.34 -18.11 -6.18
N PRO A 111 -14.28 -18.93 -6.67
CA PRO A 111 -15.65 -18.48 -6.93
C PRO A 111 -16.35 -18.13 -5.61
N GLY A 112 -16.84 -16.89 -5.49
CA GLY A 112 -17.47 -16.38 -4.27
C GLY A 112 -16.49 -15.79 -3.23
N TYR A 113 -15.20 -15.72 -3.56
CA TYR A 113 -14.12 -15.29 -2.68
C TYR A 113 -13.51 -13.98 -3.21
N ASN A 114 -14.04 -12.84 -2.76
CA ASN A 114 -13.49 -11.51 -3.05
C ASN A 114 -13.11 -10.85 -1.74
N ILE A 115 -11.89 -11.10 -1.27
CA ILE A 115 -11.39 -10.55 0.00
C ILE A 115 -10.59 -9.30 -0.31
N SER A 116 -11.27 -8.29 -0.85
CA SER A 116 -10.73 -6.95 -0.96
C SER A 116 -11.07 -6.17 0.31
N ALA A 117 -10.06 -5.77 1.08
CA ALA A 117 -10.26 -5.06 2.33
C ALA A 117 -9.57 -3.70 2.31
N VAL A 118 -10.26 -2.66 2.79
CA VAL A 118 -9.65 -1.35 3.03
C VAL A 118 -9.41 -1.22 4.53
N LYS A 119 -8.15 -0.99 4.91
CA LYS A 119 -7.74 -0.79 6.30
C LYS A 119 -6.96 0.52 6.43
N SER A 120 -6.96 1.10 7.63
CA SER A 120 -6.10 2.22 7.99
C SER A 120 -5.10 1.73 9.03
N ILE A 121 -3.83 2.13 8.90
CA ILE A 121 -2.80 1.78 9.87
C ILE A 121 -2.02 3.01 10.29
N GLY A 122 -1.82 3.15 11.60
CA GLY A 122 -1.06 4.25 12.19
C GLY A 122 0.44 4.14 11.89
N GLU A 123 1.18 5.09 12.45
CA GLU A 123 2.64 5.07 12.46
C GLU A 123 3.14 3.93 13.33
N ARG A 124 4.17 3.20 12.90
CA ARG A 124 4.80 2.13 13.70
C ARG A 124 3.80 1.12 14.29
N ALA A 125 2.73 0.86 13.56
CA ALA A 125 1.62 0.02 14.01
C ALA A 125 1.59 -1.29 13.24
N ILE A 126 0.98 -2.30 13.86
CA ILE A 126 0.73 -3.61 13.25
C ILE A 126 -0.75 -3.92 13.46
N ILE A 127 -1.42 -4.30 12.38
CA ILE A 127 -2.81 -4.77 12.44
C ILE A 127 -2.89 -6.19 11.89
N HIS A 128 -3.73 -7.00 12.50
CA HIS A 128 -4.01 -8.35 12.07
C HIS A 128 -5.51 -8.50 11.88
N TRP A 129 -5.91 -9.10 10.76
CA TRP A 129 -7.31 -9.47 10.56
C TRP A 129 -7.39 -10.85 9.91
N PHE A 130 -8.53 -11.49 10.13
CA PHE A 130 -8.84 -12.80 9.59
C PHE A 130 -9.93 -12.64 8.57
N GLU A 131 -9.78 -13.34 7.45
CA GLU A 131 -10.82 -13.41 6.45
C GLU A 131 -11.11 -14.89 6.20
N GLU A 132 -12.40 -15.22 6.11
CA GLU A 132 -12.89 -16.58 5.95
C GLU A 132 -13.52 -16.74 4.58
N GLY A 133 -13.10 -17.75 3.84
CA GLY A 133 -13.79 -18.18 2.63
C GLY A 133 -14.28 -19.60 2.73
N VAL A 134 -15.40 -19.87 2.06
CA VAL A 134 -15.94 -21.23 1.95
C VAL A 134 -15.57 -21.79 0.58
N CYS A 135 -15.02 -23.01 0.57
CA CYS A 135 -14.77 -23.73 -0.68
C CYS A 135 -16.05 -24.46 -1.11
N ASP A 136 -16.87 -23.81 -1.94
CA ASP A 136 -18.18 -24.33 -2.36
C ASP A 136 -18.12 -25.45 -3.41
N ARG A 137 -17.02 -25.56 -4.16
CA ARG A 137 -16.91 -26.50 -5.28
C ARG A 137 -15.56 -27.22 -5.27
N ARG A 138 -15.55 -28.46 -5.73
CA ARG A 138 -14.31 -29.23 -5.94
C ARG A 138 -13.57 -28.66 -7.15
N GLY A 139 -12.31 -28.27 -6.97
CA GLY A 139 -11.47 -27.73 -8.04
C GLY A 139 -10.06 -27.43 -7.56
N LEU A 140 -9.16 -27.18 -8.49
CA LEU A 140 -7.86 -26.59 -8.20
C LEU A 140 -8.02 -25.07 -8.25
N TYR A 141 -7.88 -24.42 -7.10
CA TYR A 141 -7.92 -22.97 -7.00
C TYR A 141 -6.56 -22.43 -6.60
N THR A 142 -6.17 -21.33 -7.23
CA THR A 142 -4.94 -20.62 -6.92
C THR A 142 -5.30 -19.38 -6.11
N LEU A 143 -4.70 -19.27 -4.93
CA LEU A 143 -4.70 -18.03 -4.15
C LEU A 143 -3.77 -17.06 -4.88
N GLY A 144 -4.33 -15.93 -5.32
CA GLY A 144 -3.65 -14.99 -6.20
C GLY A 144 -2.64 -14.12 -5.45
N PRO A 145 -1.75 -13.42 -6.19
CA PRO A 145 -0.89 -12.43 -5.58
C PRO A 145 -1.74 -11.34 -4.92
N THR A 146 -1.30 -10.89 -3.74
CA THR A 146 -1.95 -9.80 -3.01
C THR A 146 -1.26 -8.49 -3.37
N SER A 147 -2.00 -7.56 -3.94
CA SER A 147 -1.52 -6.20 -4.19
C SER A 147 -2.05 -5.26 -3.11
N VAL A 148 -1.18 -4.39 -2.61
CA VAL A 148 -1.53 -3.38 -1.62
C VAL A 148 -1.45 -2.02 -2.27
N GLU A 149 -2.55 -1.28 -2.26
CA GLU A 149 -2.60 0.10 -2.73
C GLU A 149 -2.77 1.04 -1.54
N THR A 150 -1.96 2.08 -1.51
CA THR A 150 -2.08 3.17 -0.54
C THR A 150 -1.78 4.51 -1.22
N GLY A 151 -1.97 5.60 -0.50
CA GLY A 151 -1.70 6.95 -1.00
C GLY A 151 -1.33 7.91 0.12
N ASP A 152 -0.74 9.04 -0.27
CA ASP A 152 -0.53 10.14 0.65
C ASP A 152 -1.86 10.87 0.97
N PRO A 153 -1.96 11.57 2.10
CA PRO A 153 -3.19 12.28 2.50
C PRO A 153 -3.61 13.39 1.52
N PHE A 154 -2.72 13.89 0.66
CA PHE A 154 -3.03 14.90 -0.36
C PHE A 154 -3.40 14.28 -1.72
N GLY A 155 -3.32 12.95 -1.88
CA GLY A 155 -3.68 12.24 -3.11
C GLY A 155 -2.74 12.49 -4.30
N LEU A 156 -1.50 12.94 -4.05
CA LEU A 156 -0.51 13.28 -5.07
C LEU A 156 0.21 12.05 -5.62
N TYR A 157 0.42 11.07 -4.76
CA TYR A 157 1.14 9.81 -4.95
C TYR A 157 0.23 8.66 -4.56
N SER A 158 0.11 7.70 -5.48
CA SER A 158 -0.40 6.37 -5.17
C SER A 158 0.78 5.41 -5.15
N ILE A 159 0.83 4.58 -4.13
CA ILE A 159 1.84 3.56 -3.96
C ILE A 159 1.13 2.22 -4.14
N VAL A 160 1.55 1.46 -5.14
CA VAL A 160 1.09 0.10 -5.39
C VAL A 160 2.24 -0.83 -5.08
N LEU A 161 2.05 -1.70 -4.09
CA LEU A 161 2.98 -2.73 -3.68
C LEU A 161 2.44 -4.07 -4.19
N GLU A 162 3.14 -4.67 -5.13
CA GLU A 162 2.82 -6.03 -5.58
C GLU A 162 3.70 -7.02 -4.80
N PHE A 163 3.06 -7.87 -4.00
CA PHE A 163 3.73 -8.95 -3.29
C PHE A 163 3.65 -10.22 -4.15
N ARG A 164 4.81 -10.72 -4.59
CA ARG A 164 4.92 -11.98 -5.33
C ARG A 164 5.36 -13.07 -4.34
N THR A 165 4.45 -14.01 -4.07
CA THR A 165 4.66 -15.21 -3.24
C THR A 165 5.61 -16.20 -3.87
#